data_AF-T1BJX1-F1
#
_entry.id   AF-T1BJX1-F1
#
_cell.length_a   1.000
_cell.length_b   1.000
_cell.length_c   1.000
_cell.angle_alpha   90.00
_cell.angle_beta   90.00
_cell.angle_gamma   90.00
#
_symmetry.space_group_name_H-M   'P 1'
#
loop_
_entity.id
_entity.type
_entity.pdbx_description
1 polymer ?
#
loop_
_entity_poly.entity_id
_entity_poly.type
_entity_poly.pdbx_seq_one_letter_code
_entity_poly.pdbx_strand_id
1 'polypeptide(L)'
;TTVYPEITASLSPVDAGIPVSFTPRVVGGSNDYVNYTWNFGDGNTAWGNRTVNQTYPSPGTYPVTLTVTDSDGNVGTGSLNLTVDPPLTAVPTLSGTEGTAPQLFQGQVSLSGGTTAPAPGLPGTLSNVTVGWTFPGGVRGSGQVFSHLFPFPGSVPGVLFVNDTGGSRLTFPLSENVTGGTPAYSWPVLRADPSADGLARGPGPLAPHVQAQIDLAPGAILGLVTAPDGPVLVAYPSGSLWALDPTTLEVRWQVNLAAQGVRFVGGPAVADGSVFLPTNGGKLLAFNLTTGNEDWSASVGAPGMTFLSPLPF
;
A
#
# COMPACT_ATOMS: atom_id res chain seq x y z
N THR A 1 -40.00 23.35 37.12
CA THR A 1 -40.00 23.10 35.65
C THR A 1 -39.45 21.71 35.44
N THR A 2 -39.93 20.94 34.47
CA THR A 2 -39.47 19.55 34.29
C THR A 2 -38.07 19.49 33.68
N VAL A 3 -37.23 18.56 34.14
CA VAL A 3 -35.88 18.29 33.64
C VAL A 3 -35.94 17.09 32.68
N TYR A 4 -35.37 17.23 31.48
CA TYR A 4 -35.35 16.20 30.44
C TYR A 4 -33.91 15.88 30.02
N PRO A 5 -33.28 14.87 30.63
CA PRO A 5 -31.94 14.43 30.23
C PRO A 5 -32.01 13.45 29.06
N GLU A 6 -31.18 13.69 28.06
CA GLU A 6 -30.89 12.83 26.92
C GLU A 6 -29.44 12.31 27.05
N ILE A 7 -29.19 11.06 26.67
CA ILE A 7 -27.88 10.43 26.76
C ILE A 7 -27.38 10.14 25.35
N THR A 8 -26.12 10.48 25.07
CA THR A 8 -25.40 10.05 23.87
C THR A 8 -24.21 9.18 24.28
N ALA A 9 -24.00 8.08 23.58
CA ALA A 9 -22.81 7.24 23.72
C ALA A 9 -21.84 7.54 22.58
N SER A 10 -20.53 7.47 22.85
CA SER A 10 -19.50 7.65 21.82
C SER A 10 -19.53 6.54 20.77
N LEU A 11 -19.97 5.34 21.15
CA LEU A 11 -20.18 4.17 20.29
C LEU A 11 -21.41 3.41 20.77
N SER A 12 -22.25 2.98 19.82
CA SER A 12 -23.36 2.05 20.04
C SER A 12 -23.79 1.50 18.66
N PRO A 13 -23.58 0.21 18.35
CA PRO A 13 -22.98 -0.81 19.22
C PRO A 13 -21.48 -0.57 19.52
N VAL A 14 -20.97 -1.19 20.59
CA VAL A 14 -19.57 -1.17 21.02
C VAL A 14 -19.10 -2.58 21.33
N ASP A 15 -17.84 -2.94 21.06
CA ASP A 15 -17.34 -4.28 21.38
C ASP A 15 -17.01 -4.41 22.88
N ALA A 16 -17.21 -5.60 23.44
CA ALA A 16 -16.86 -5.89 24.82
C ALA A 16 -15.37 -5.60 25.10
N GLY A 17 -15.12 -4.88 26.20
CA GLY A 17 -13.78 -4.43 26.59
C GLY A 17 -13.36 -3.08 26.00
N ILE A 18 -14.11 -2.51 25.04
CA ILE A 18 -13.85 -1.15 24.53
C ILE A 18 -14.48 -0.11 25.46
N PRO A 19 -13.76 0.94 25.88
CA PRO A 19 -14.33 2.02 26.69
C PRO A 19 -15.31 2.87 25.87
N VAL A 20 -16.49 3.10 26.43
CA VAL A 20 -17.53 3.99 25.87
C VAL A 20 -17.69 5.21 26.76
N SER A 21 -17.78 6.40 26.15
CA SER A 21 -18.05 7.66 26.85
C SER A 21 -19.52 8.02 26.72
N PHE A 22 -20.16 8.36 27.85
CA PHE A 22 -21.54 8.85 27.90
C PHE A 22 -21.57 10.34 28.17
N THR A 23 -22.22 11.08 27.27
CA THR A 23 -22.38 12.52 27.37
C THR A 23 -23.86 12.89 27.45
N PRO A 24 -24.27 13.68 28.46
CA PRO A 24 -25.65 14.07 28.62
C PRO A 24 -25.95 15.42 27.97
N ARG A 25 -27.16 15.53 27.44
CA ARG A 25 -27.78 16.79 27.06
C ARG A 25 -29.04 16.97 27.90
N VAL A 26 -29.11 18.04 28.69
CA VAL A 26 -30.24 18.30 29.58
C VAL A 26 -31.01 19.50 29.08
N VAL A 27 -32.34 19.37 29.00
CA VAL A 27 -33.26 20.44 28.59
C VAL A 27 -34.32 20.66 29.66
N GLY A 28 -34.73 21.89 29.90
CA GLY A 28 -35.72 22.25 30.93
C GLY A 28 -35.09 22.51 32.30
N GLY A 29 -35.89 22.48 33.37
CA GLY A 29 -35.43 22.79 34.73
C GLY A 29 -34.93 24.23 34.94
N SER A 30 -34.24 24.42 36.07
CA SER A 30 -33.30 25.52 36.29
C SER A 30 -31.96 25.12 35.66
N ASN A 31 -31.34 26.00 34.87
CA ASN A 31 -30.07 25.71 34.16
C ASN A 31 -28.85 25.54 35.08
N ASP A 32 -29.07 25.47 36.39
CA ASP A 32 -28.09 25.27 37.44
C ASP A 32 -28.24 23.85 38.01
N TYR A 33 -27.57 22.88 37.37
CA TYR A 33 -27.68 21.45 37.70
C TYR A 33 -26.68 21.06 38.77
N VAL A 34 -27.18 20.61 39.92
CA VAL A 34 -26.37 20.30 41.10
C VAL A 34 -25.93 18.85 41.17
N ASN A 35 -26.60 17.94 40.44
CA ASN A 35 -26.25 16.53 40.49
C ASN A 35 -26.53 15.74 39.20
N TYR A 36 -25.61 14.82 38.87
CA TYR A 36 -25.72 13.80 37.83
C TYR A 36 -25.47 12.43 38.46
N THR A 37 -26.46 11.54 38.38
CA THR A 37 -26.35 10.15 38.87
C THR A 37 -26.55 9.19 37.71
N TRP A 38 -25.51 8.40 37.43
CA TRP A 38 -25.49 7.40 36.37
C TRP A 38 -25.70 6.00 36.94
N ASN A 39 -26.49 5.18 36.25
CA ASN A 39 -26.53 3.74 36.42
C ASN A 39 -26.37 3.09 35.03
N PHE A 40 -25.36 2.24 34.91
CA PHE A 40 -24.91 1.67 33.64
C PHE A 40 -25.64 0.37 33.25
N GLY A 41 -26.54 -0.13 34.09
CA GLY A 41 -27.29 -1.35 33.83
C GLY A 41 -26.49 -2.65 34.01
N ASP A 42 -25.21 -2.56 34.37
CA ASP A 42 -24.30 -3.67 34.69
C ASP A 42 -24.06 -3.83 36.21
N GLY A 43 -24.78 -3.06 37.02
CA GLY A 43 -24.61 -2.98 38.48
C GLY A 43 -23.68 -1.85 38.94
N ASN A 44 -22.95 -1.20 38.04
CA ASN A 44 -22.11 -0.05 38.36
C ASN A 44 -22.89 1.27 38.29
N THR A 45 -22.44 2.24 39.09
CA THR A 45 -23.00 3.59 39.15
C THR A 45 -21.88 4.64 39.21
N ALA A 46 -22.20 5.87 38.82
CA ALA A 46 -21.30 7.01 38.95
C ALA A 46 -22.07 8.26 39.41
N TRP A 47 -21.38 9.18 40.08
CA TRP A 47 -22.01 10.34 40.73
C TRP A 47 -21.21 11.63 40.50
N GLY A 48 -21.92 12.76 40.38
CA GLY A 48 -21.36 14.12 40.26
C GLY A 48 -20.75 14.47 38.91
N ASN A 49 -20.20 13.48 38.18
CA ASN A 49 -19.59 13.70 36.88
C ASN A 49 -20.64 13.81 35.77
N ARG A 50 -20.54 14.90 35.00
CA ARG A 50 -21.41 15.11 33.84
C ARG A 50 -21.11 14.13 32.72
N THR A 51 -19.85 13.89 32.38
CA THR A 51 -19.44 12.90 31.37
C THR A 51 -18.69 11.78 32.07
N VAL A 52 -19.00 10.53 31.70
CA VAL A 52 -18.45 9.33 32.33
C VAL A 52 -18.00 8.32 31.28
N ASN A 53 -16.90 7.62 31.57
CA ASN A 53 -16.42 6.51 30.75
C ASN A 53 -16.73 5.21 31.47
N GLN A 54 -17.20 4.20 30.73
CA GLN A 54 -17.48 2.86 31.23
C GLN A 54 -16.98 1.82 30.25
N THR A 55 -16.63 0.64 30.75
CA THR A 55 -16.27 -0.53 29.94
C THR A 55 -17.12 -1.71 30.34
N TYR A 56 -17.70 -2.40 29.37
CA TYR A 56 -18.52 -3.58 29.58
C TYR A 56 -17.72 -4.83 29.19
N PRO A 57 -17.43 -5.75 30.12
CA PRO A 57 -16.61 -6.92 29.83
C PRO A 57 -17.37 -8.04 29.11
N SER A 58 -18.71 -8.01 29.16
CA SER A 58 -19.57 -9.05 28.61
C SER A 58 -20.50 -8.47 27.54
N PRO A 59 -20.78 -9.21 26.46
CA PRO A 59 -21.77 -8.80 25.47
C PRO A 59 -23.18 -8.82 26.07
N GLY A 60 -24.03 -7.94 25.59
CA GLY A 60 -25.39 -7.78 26.09
C GLY A 60 -25.99 -6.43 25.73
N THR A 61 -27.25 -6.22 26.14
CA THR A 61 -27.89 -4.90 26.06
C THR A 61 -28.00 -4.33 27.46
N TYR A 62 -27.47 -3.12 27.65
CA TYR A 62 -27.40 -2.46 28.94
C TYR A 62 -28.28 -1.20 28.92
N PRO A 63 -29.31 -1.11 29.79
CA PRO A 63 -30.12 0.09 29.93
C PRO A 63 -29.36 1.12 30.78
N VAL A 64 -28.65 2.03 30.12
CA VAL A 64 -27.94 3.12 30.78
C VAL A 64 -28.95 4.19 31.15
N THR A 65 -28.99 4.57 32.42
CA THR A 65 -29.91 5.58 32.96
C THR A 65 -29.13 6.72 33.59
N LEU A 66 -29.64 7.93 33.37
CA LEU A 66 -29.13 9.15 33.97
C LEU A 66 -30.26 9.85 34.71
N THR A 67 -30.02 10.18 35.97
CA THR A 67 -30.87 11.04 36.78
C THR A 67 -30.16 12.36 37.03
N VAL A 68 -30.80 13.48 36.69
CA VAL A 68 -30.29 14.83 36.89
C VAL A 68 -31.17 15.58 37.87
N THR A 69 -30.55 16.32 38.79
CA THR A 69 -31.25 17.20 39.74
C THR A 69 -30.75 18.64 39.56
N ASP A 70 -31.68 19.59 39.44
CA ASP A 70 -31.37 21.03 39.41
C ASP A 70 -31.34 21.64 40.82
N SER A 71 -30.88 22.90 40.92
CA SER A 71 -30.77 23.62 42.19
C SER A 71 -32.11 23.94 42.85
N ASP A 72 -33.21 23.89 42.08
CA ASP A 72 -34.59 24.01 42.59
C ASP A 72 -35.14 22.66 43.09
N GLY A 73 -34.38 21.58 42.97
CA GLY A 73 -34.76 20.22 43.38
C GLY A 73 -35.62 19.47 42.37
N ASN A 74 -35.81 19.98 41.15
CA ASN A 74 -36.49 19.23 40.10
C ASN A 74 -35.60 18.08 39.63
N VAL A 75 -36.20 16.90 39.42
CA VAL A 75 -35.50 15.69 39.00
C VAL A 75 -36.00 15.23 37.64
N GLY A 76 -35.08 14.84 36.76
CA GLY A 76 -35.37 14.24 35.47
C GLY A 76 -34.57 12.96 35.27
N THR A 77 -35.15 11.97 34.58
CA THR A 77 -34.49 10.71 34.26
C THR A 77 -34.58 10.43 32.77
N GLY A 78 -33.49 9.93 32.20
CA GLY A 78 -33.37 9.56 30.79
C GLY A 78 -32.65 8.23 30.66
N SER A 79 -32.90 7.51 29.56
CA SER A 79 -32.37 6.16 29.35
C SER A 79 -31.88 5.97 27.91
N LEU A 80 -30.82 5.18 27.75
CA LEU A 80 -30.23 4.74 26.48
C LEU A 80 -29.95 3.24 26.56
N ASN A 81 -30.43 2.48 25.57
CA ASN A 81 -30.06 1.07 25.44
C ASN A 81 -28.72 0.98 24.70
N LEU A 82 -27.64 0.69 25.42
CA LEU A 82 -26.34 0.39 24.82
C LEU A 82 -26.29 -1.08 24.41
N THR A 83 -25.94 -1.35 23.16
CA THR A 83 -25.63 -2.70 22.69
C THR A 83 -24.12 -2.94 22.77
N VAL A 84 -23.73 -4.00 23.48
CA VAL A 84 -22.34 -4.46 23.59
C VAL A 84 -22.21 -5.79 22.87
N ASP A 85 -21.38 -5.81 21.83
CA ASP A 85 -21.17 -7.00 20.98
C ASP A 85 -19.99 -7.85 21.49
N PRO A 86 -19.90 -9.14 21.13
CA PRO A 86 -18.77 -9.98 21.51
C PRO A 86 -17.45 -9.41 20.99
N PRO A 87 -16.30 -9.68 21.64
CA PRO A 87 -15.01 -9.22 21.13
C PRO A 87 -14.74 -9.70 19.70
N LEU A 88 -14.24 -8.81 18.84
CA LEU A 88 -13.82 -9.19 17.49
C LEU A 88 -12.64 -10.16 17.57
N THR A 89 -12.77 -11.30 16.91
CA THR A 89 -11.69 -12.28 16.70
C THR A 89 -11.43 -12.44 15.20
N ALA A 90 -10.15 -12.46 14.82
CA ALA A 90 -9.72 -12.67 13.44
C ALA A 90 -8.60 -13.71 13.40
N VAL A 91 -8.73 -14.69 12.49
CA VAL A 91 -7.75 -15.76 12.29
C VAL A 91 -7.30 -15.76 10.83
N PRO A 92 -6.08 -15.28 10.53
CA PRO A 92 -5.52 -15.38 9.19
C PRO A 92 -5.09 -16.81 8.86
N THR A 93 -5.29 -17.21 7.61
CA THR A 93 -4.78 -18.43 7.00
C THR A 93 -4.02 -18.03 5.74
N LEU A 94 -2.74 -18.42 5.65
CA LEU A 94 -1.84 -18.00 4.59
C LEU A 94 -1.35 -19.21 3.81
N SER A 95 -1.17 -19.05 2.51
CA SER A 95 -0.54 -20.04 1.65
C SER A 95 0.30 -19.35 0.57
N GLY A 96 1.31 -20.06 0.06
CA GLY A 96 2.30 -19.47 -0.85
C GLY A 96 3.22 -18.46 -0.14
N THR A 97 3.48 -18.65 1.15
CA THR A 97 4.38 -17.78 1.95
C THR A 97 5.86 -18.02 1.66
N GLU A 98 6.17 -19.13 0.99
CA GLU A 98 7.51 -19.50 0.55
C GLU A 98 7.42 -20.14 -0.84
N GLY A 99 8.43 -19.90 -1.68
CA GLY A 99 8.53 -20.53 -2.99
C GLY A 99 9.46 -19.77 -3.92
N THR A 100 9.37 -20.06 -5.22
CA THR A 100 10.23 -19.43 -6.25
C THR A 100 9.49 -18.38 -7.05
N ALA A 101 10.17 -17.28 -7.38
CA ALA A 101 9.58 -16.23 -8.20
C ALA A 101 9.23 -16.76 -9.62
N PRO A 102 8.06 -16.39 -10.18
CA PRO A 102 6.97 -15.65 -9.55
C PRO A 102 6.14 -16.54 -8.59
N GLN A 103 5.85 -16.03 -7.38
CA GLN A 103 5.12 -16.76 -6.34
C GLN A 103 3.71 -16.18 -6.16
N LEU A 104 2.69 -17.05 -6.11
CA LEU A 104 1.32 -16.65 -5.79
C LEU A 104 1.11 -16.70 -4.27
N PHE A 105 0.90 -15.55 -3.66
CA PHE A 105 0.41 -15.41 -2.30
C PHE A 105 -1.10 -15.51 -2.25
N GLN A 106 -1.61 -16.25 -1.27
CA GLN A 106 -3.04 -16.28 -0.96
C GLN A 106 -3.23 -16.17 0.55
N GLY A 107 -3.94 -15.11 0.95
CA GLY A 107 -4.35 -14.86 2.32
C GLY A 107 -5.86 -14.93 2.44
N GLN A 108 -6.33 -15.58 3.50
CA GLN A 108 -7.72 -15.56 3.92
C GLN A 108 -7.80 -15.17 5.41
N VAL A 109 -8.87 -14.50 5.83
CA VAL A 109 -9.13 -14.24 7.25
C VAL A 109 -10.55 -14.70 7.62
N SER A 110 -10.61 -15.55 8.63
CA SER A 110 -11.87 -15.94 9.28
C SER A 110 -12.18 -14.97 10.41
N LEU A 111 -13.39 -14.44 10.44
CA LEU A 111 -13.84 -13.45 11.41
C LEU A 111 -14.95 -14.04 12.29
N SER A 112 -14.98 -13.70 13.56
CA SER A 112 -16.06 -14.04 14.49
C SER A 112 -16.19 -12.99 15.59
N GLY A 113 -17.40 -12.80 16.11
CA GLY A 113 -17.69 -11.72 17.07
C GLY A 113 -17.76 -10.34 16.39
N GLY A 114 -17.62 -9.28 17.16
CA GLY A 114 -17.70 -7.90 16.70
C GLY A 114 -19.12 -7.47 16.32
N THR A 115 -19.25 -6.27 15.74
CA THR A 115 -20.54 -5.66 15.37
C THR A 115 -21.17 -6.24 14.10
N THR A 116 -21.13 -7.57 13.95
CA THR A 116 -21.52 -8.44 12.82
C THR A 116 -20.37 -8.86 11.88
N ALA A 117 -19.51 -9.78 12.34
CA ALA A 117 -18.88 -10.75 11.43
C ALA A 117 -19.99 -11.63 10.77
N PRO A 118 -19.95 -11.95 9.47
CA PRO A 118 -20.92 -12.85 8.86
C PRO A 118 -20.74 -14.22 9.51
N ALA A 119 -21.85 -14.93 9.73
CA ALA A 119 -21.77 -16.34 10.11
C ALA A 119 -20.87 -17.11 9.12
N PRO A 120 -20.14 -18.14 9.58
CA PRO A 120 -19.24 -18.91 8.71
C PRO A 120 -20.00 -19.43 7.48
N GLY A 121 -19.65 -18.94 6.27
CA GLY A 121 -20.07 -19.58 5.03
C GLY A 121 -20.86 -18.79 3.98
N LEU A 122 -20.98 -17.45 4.03
CA LEU A 122 -21.47 -16.67 2.86
C LEU A 122 -20.55 -15.48 2.51
N PRO A 123 -20.25 -15.25 1.21
CA PRO A 123 -19.62 -14.03 0.75
C PRO A 123 -20.69 -12.94 0.58
N GLY A 124 -20.73 -11.99 1.52
CA GLY A 124 -21.70 -10.90 1.48
C GLY A 124 -21.41 -9.82 2.52
N THR A 125 -20.89 -8.71 2.04
CA THR A 125 -20.75 -7.37 2.65
C THR A 125 -20.68 -7.30 4.18
N LEU A 126 -19.45 -7.21 4.69
CA LEU A 126 -19.17 -6.72 6.04
C LEU A 126 -19.58 -5.24 6.12
N SER A 127 -20.80 -4.94 6.53
CA SER A 127 -21.25 -3.53 6.62
C SER A 127 -20.47 -2.77 7.70
N ASN A 128 -19.99 -3.49 8.71
CA ASN A 128 -19.44 -2.95 9.94
C ASN A 128 -17.99 -3.39 10.23
N VAL A 129 -17.41 -4.26 9.41
CA VAL A 129 -16.01 -4.71 9.54
C VAL A 129 -15.25 -4.47 8.24
N THR A 130 -14.14 -3.74 8.30
CA THR A 130 -13.27 -3.52 7.14
C THR A 130 -12.02 -4.37 7.26
N VAL A 131 -11.74 -5.18 6.24
CA VAL A 131 -10.51 -5.98 6.13
C VAL A 131 -9.63 -5.37 5.03
N GLY A 132 -8.36 -5.15 5.35
CA GLY A 132 -7.38 -4.67 4.38
C GLY A 132 -6.04 -5.38 4.48
N TRP A 133 -5.40 -5.50 3.33
CA TRP A 133 -4.11 -6.14 3.12
C TRP A 133 -3.16 -5.08 2.56
N THR A 134 -1.94 -5.01 3.08
CA THR A 134 -0.92 -4.07 2.61
C THR A 134 0.44 -4.74 2.55
N PHE A 135 1.16 -4.51 1.45
CA PHE A 135 2.55 -4.91 1.26
C PHE A 135 3.33 -3.71 0.68
N PRO A 136 4.68 -3.71 0.75
CA PRO A 136 5.54 -2.73 0.09
C PRO A 136 5.23 -2.56 -1.41
N GLY A 137 5.68 -1.44 -1.99
CA GLY A 137 5.50 -1.18 -3.41
C GLY A 137 4.09 -0.78 -3.83
N GLY A 138 3.19 -0.52 -2.87
CA GLY A 138 1.81 -0.05 -3.13
C GLY A 138 0.79 -1.17 -3.30
N VAL A 139 1.18 -2.42 -3.09
CA VAL A 139 0.29 -3.58 -3.15
C VAL A 139 -0.72 -3.51 -2.00
N ARG A 140 -2.00 -3.40 -2.36
CA ARG A 140 -3.12 -3.28 -1.42
C ARG A 140 -4.28 -4.16 -1.85
N GLY A 141 -5.00 -4.68 -0.89
CA GLY A 141 -6.21 -5.45 -1.10
C GLY A 141 -7.24 -5.17 -0.03
N SER A 142 -8.50 -5.52 -0.30
CA SER A 142 -9.59 -5.42 0.65
C SER A 142 -10.46 -6.66 0.58
N GLY A 143 -11.12 -7.00 1.69
CA GLY A 143 -11.97 -8.18 1.80
C GLY A 143 -11.27 -9.35 2.52
N GLN A 144 -12.04 -10.40 2.83
CA GLN A 144 -11.57 -11.53 3.64
C GLN A 144 -10.63 -12.47 2.89
N VAL A 145 -10.55 -12.37 1.56
CA VAL A 145 -9.65 -13.14 0.72
C VAL A 145 -8.83 -12.17 -0.11
N PHE A 146 -7.53 -12.43 -0.21
CA PHE A 146 -6.60 -11.66 -1.00
C PHE A 146 -5.62 -12.59 -1.70
N SER A 147 -5.37 -12.34 -2.98
CA SER A 147 -4.33 -13.00 -3.73
C SER A 147 -3.47 -11.98 -4.48
N HIS A 148 -2.18 -12.24 -4.55
CA HIS A 148 -1.23 -11.41 -5.29
C HIS A 148 -0.07 -12.27 -5.79
N LEU A 149 0.41 -11.97 -6.99
CA LEU A 149 1.58 -12.62 -7.56
C LEU A 149 2.80 -11.75 -7.29
N PHE A 150 3.78 -12.25 -6.55
CA PHE A 150 5.05 -11.59 -6.31
C PHE A 150 6.08 -12.04 -7.35
N PRO A 151 6.46 -11.15 -8.29
CA PRO A 151 7.24 -11.54 -9.45
C PRO A 151 8.75 -11.62 -9.18
N PHE A 152 9.22 -11.12 -8.04
CA PHE A 152 10.65 -11.01 -7.74
C PHE A 152 11.02 -11.70 -6.42
N PRO A 153 12.23 -12.28 -6.33
CA PRO A 153 12.74 -12.82 -5.08
C PRO A 153 12.93 -11.71 -4.03
N GLY A 154 12.69 -12.06 -2.77
CA GLY A 154 12.84 -11.15 -1.65
C GLY A 154 11.94 -11.54 -0.47
N SER A 155 12.26 -10.99 0.70
CA SER A 155 11.35 -11.02 1.84
C SER A 155 10.44 -9.81 1.76
N VAL A 156 9.14 -10.05 1.57
CA VAL A 156 8.11 -9.03 1.47
C VAL A 156 7.31 -9.00 2.77
N PRO A 157 7.58 -8.06 3.69
CA PRO A 157 6.76 -7.90 4.88
C PRO A 157 5.37 -7.41 4.48
N GLY A 158 4.32 -7.92 5.10
CA GLY A 158 2.95 -7.50 4.87
C GLY A 158 2.23 -7.20 6.16
N VAL A 159 1.08 -6.54 6.06
CA VAL A 159 0.18 -6.30 7.19
C VAL A 159 -1.25 -6.55 6.76
N LEU A 160 -1.92 -7.44 7.49
CA LEU A 160 -3.38 -7.57 7.50
C LEU A 160 -3.92 -6.72 8.65
N PHE A 161 -4.93 -5.91 8.37
CA PHE A 161 -5.68 -5.19 9.40
C PHE A 161 -7.18 -5.46 9.29
N VAL A 162 -7.84 -5.53 10.44
CA VAL A 162 -9.29 -5.71 10.57
C VAL A 162 -9.80 -4.62 11.49
N ASN A 163 -10.70 -3.77 10.99
CA ASN A 163 -11.31 -2.68 11.75
C ASN A 163 -12.80 -2.95 11.94
N ASP A 164 -13.30 -2.84 13.15
CA ASP A 164 -14.72 -2.96 13.51
C ASP A 164 -15.28 -1.58 13.87
N THR A 165 -16.50 -1.27 13.43
CA THR A 165 -17.23 -0.08 13.86
C THR A 165 -17.55 -0.08 15.37
N GLY A 166 -17.51 -1.24 16.03
CA GLY A 166 -17.59 -1.38 17.49
C GLY A 166 -16.36 -0.92 18.26
N GLY A 167 -15.31 -0.49 17.55
CA GLY A 167 -14.09 0.07 18.10
C GLY A 167 -12.89 -0.86 18.12
N SER A 168 -13.06 -2.16 17.83
CA SER A 168 -11.93 -3.09 17.73
C SER A 168 -11.07 -2.84 16.49
N ARG A 169 -9.75 -2.92 16.67
CA ARG A 169 -8.77 -2.91 15.57
C ARG A 169 -7.72 -3.98 15.81
N LEU A 170 -7.66 -4.95 14.90
CA LEU A 170 -6.67 -6.03 14.91
C LEU A 170 -5.65 -5.83 13.79
N THR A 171 -4.40 -6.22 14.04
CA THR A 171 -3.32 -6.11 13.07
C THR A 171 -2.43 -7.34 13.17
N PHE A 172 -2.14 -7.98 12.03
CA PHE A 172 -1.33 -9.18 11.92
C PHE A 172 -0.14 -8.89 11.01
N PRO A 173 1.11 -8.97 11.52
CA PRO A 173 2.27 -8.94 10.66
C PRO A 173 2.29 -10.21 9.81
N LEU A 174 2.54 -10.04 8.51
CA LEU A 174 2.70 -11.10 7.54
C LEU A 174 4.12 -11.05 6.98
N SER A 175 4.62 -12.16 6.48
CA SER A 175 5.87 -12.20 5.73
C SER A 175 5.74 -13.22 4.61
N GLU A 176 6.20 -12.84 3.43
CA GLU A 176 6.38 -13.74 2.31
C GLU A 176 7.85 -13.78 1.90
N ASN A 177 8.38 -14.98 1.73
CA ASN A 177 9.77 -15.19 1.34
C ASN A 177 9.81 -15.83 -0.04
N VAL A 178 10.01 -14.99 -1.06
CA VAL A 178 10.19 -15.46 -2.43
C VAL A 178 11.69 -15.73 -2.63
N THR A 179 12.05 -16.97 -2.94
CA THR A 179 13.42 -17.46 -3.04
C THR A 179 13.74 -17.87 -4.47
N GLY A 180 14.86 -17.45 -5.05
CA GLY A 180 15.18 -17.84 -6.42
C GLY A 180 14.25 -17.22 -7.48
N GLY A 181 14.70 -17.30 -8.72
CA GLY A 181 14.41 -16.33 -9.77
C GLY A 181 15.57 -15.34 -9.83
N THR A 182 16.12 -15.11 -11.02
CA THR A 182 16.92 -13.91 -11.24
C THR A 182 16.00 -12.72 -10.92
N PRO A 183 16.39 -11.77 -10.06
CA PRO A 183 15.68 -10.51 -10.02
C PRO A 183 15.81 -9.93 -11.43
N ALA A 184 14.75 -10.04 -12.23
CA ALA A 184 14.67 -9.41 -13.52
C ALA A 184 14.56 -7.91 -13.23
N TYR A 185 15.70 -7.29 -12.95
CA TYR A 185 15.85 -5.83 -12.91
C TYR A 185 15.72 -5.33 -14.35
N SER A 186 14.50 -5.33 -14.86
CA SER A 186 14.17 -4.66 -16.10
C SER A 186 14.11 -3.16 -15.82
N TRP A 187 15.08 -2.40 -16.30
CA TRP A 187 14.97 -0.96 -16.54
C TRP A 187 14.87 -0.77 -18.04
N PRO A 188 13.72 -1.08 -18.69
CA PRO A 188 13.62 -1.01 -20.14
C PRO A 188 13.72 0.44 -20.66
N VAL A 189 13.53 1.47 -19.82
CA VAL A 189 13.57 2.88 -20.22
C VAL A 189 14.28 3.76 -19.19
N LEU A 190 14.73 4.95 -19.61
CA LEU A 190 15.25 5.97 -18.72
C LEU A 190 14.19 6.30 -17.64
N ARG A 191 14.58 6.20 -16.36
CA ARG A 191 13.70 6.33 -15.16
C ARG A 191 12.85 5.09 -14.82
N ALA A 192 13.42 3.90 -15.03
CA ALA A 192 12.96 2.60 -14.53
C ALA A 192 11.70 2.01 -15.18
N ASP A 193 10.62 2.77 -15.35
CA ASP A 193 9.33 2.26 -15.86
C ASP A 193 8.60 3.28 -16.77
N PRO A 194 7.47 2.90 -17.42
CA PRO A 194 6.67 3.81 -18.25
C PRO A 194 6.12 5.05 -17.51
N SER A 195 6.05 5.01 -16.17
CA SER A 195 5.68 6.16 -15.35
C SER A 195 6.85 7.13 -15.12
N ALA A 196 8.07 6.70 -15.50
CA ALA A 196 9.31 7.42 -15.37
C ALA A 196 9.53 7.90 -13.92
N ASP A 197 9.24 7.09 -12.90
CA ASP A 197 9.37 7.53 -11.52
C ASP A 197 10.84 7.54 -11.02
N GLY A 198 11.74 6.80 -11.70
CA GLY A 198 13.15 6.69 -11.33
C GLY A 198 13.39 5.86 -10.06
N LEU A 199 12.40 5.08 -9.63
CA LEU A 199 12.45 4.32 -8.38
C LEU A 199 12.70 2.83 -8.68
N ALA A 200 13.78 2.29 -8.12
CA ALA A 200 13.93 0.85 -7.99
C ALA A 200 13.03 0.37 -6.84
N ARG A 201 12.09 -0.54 -7.13
CA ARG A 201 11.20 -1.11 -6.09
C ARG A 201 11.94 -2.25 -5.37
N GLY A 202 12.30 -2.01 -4.11
CA GLY A 202 12.97 -2.98 -3.24
C GLY A 202 13.74 -2.27 -2.11
N PRO A 203 14.11 -2.97 -1.03
CA PRO A 203 15.03 -2.42 -0.04
C PRO A 203 16.38 -2.16 -0.71
N GLY A 204 16.91 -0.95 -0.55
CA GLY A 204 18.28 -0.65 -0.97
C GLY A 204 19.31 -1.52 -0.22
N PRO A 205 20.53 -1.67 -0.76
CA PRO A 205 21.57 -2.44 -0.08
C PRO A 205 21.89 -1.83 1.29
N LEU A 206 21.89 -2.68 2.33
CA LEU A 206 22.18 -2.28 3.71
C LEU A 206 23.64 -1.82 3.92
N ALA A 207 24.54 -2.18 3.00
CA ALA A 207 25.95 -1.78 2.98
C ALA A 207 26.43 -1.58 1.53
N PRO A 208 26.16 -0.42 0.91
CA PRO A 208 26.55 -0.16 -0.46
C PRO A 208 28.07 -0.14 -0.58
N HIS A 209 28.60 -0.92 -1.52
CA HIS A 209 30.00 -0.91 -1.92
C HIS A 209 30.08 -1.13 -3.42
N VAL A 210 31.18 -0.71 -4.04
CA VAL A 210 31.43 -0.97 -5.45
C VAL A 210 31.60 -2.47 -5.63
N GLN A 211 30.69 -3.11 -6.37
CA GLN A 211 30.76 -4.54 -6.68
C GLN A 211 31.69 -4.80 -7.87
N ALA A 212 31.70 -3.90 -8.85
CA ALA A 212 32.58 -3.96 -10.01
C ALA A 212 32.74 -2.56 -10.60
N GLN A 213 33.87 -2.34 -11.27
CA GLN A 213 34.18 -1.11 -12.00
C GLN A 213 34.76 -1.49 -13.36
N ILE A 214 34.35 -0.76 -14.40
CA ILE A 214 34.88 -0.89 -15.74
C ILE A 214 35.25 0.49 -16.28
N ASP A 215 36.42 0.57 -16.90
CA ASP A 215 36.87 1.75 -17.63
C ASP A 215 36.34 1.67 -19.06
N LEU A 216 35.27 2.42 -19.33
CA LEU A 216 34.71 2.55 -20.66
C LEU A 216 35.41 3.66 -21.46
N ALA A 217 35.07 3.78 -22.74
CA ALA A 217 35.62 4.82 -23.60
C ALA A 217 35.44 6.23 -22.98
N PRO A 218 36.45 7.11 -23.11
CA PRO A 218 36.40 8.45 -22.54
C PRO A 218 35.27 9.27 -23.16
N GLY A 219 34.46 9.91 -22.32
CA GLY A 219 33.36 10.77 -22.75
C GLY A 219 32.20 10.80 -21.73
N ALA A 220 31.31 11.77 -21.89
CA ALA A 220 30.08 11.81 -21.10
C ALA A 220 29.14 10.67 -21.51
N ILE A 221 28.57 9.99 -20.52
CA ILE A 221 27.52 8.99 -20.75
C ILE A 221 26.19 9.72 -20.89
N LEU A 222 25.47 9.48 -21.98
CA LEU A 222 24.17 10.10 -22.26
C LEU A 222 23.03 9.41 -21.50
N GLY A 223 23.13 8.08 -21.35
CA GLY A 223 22.14 7.28 -20.66
C GLY A 223 22.62 5.86 -20.43
N LEU A 224 22.08 5.24 -19.37
CA LEU A 224 22.31 3.87 -18.99
C LEU A 224 20.96 3.21 -18.71
N VAL A 225 20.76 2.01 -19.26
CA VAL A 225 19.50 1.24 -19.21
C VAL A 225 19.85 -0.24 -19.05
N THR A 226 19.13 -0.97 -18.20
CA THR A 226 19.32 -2.42 -18.05
C THR A 226 18.16 -3.14 -18.72
N ALA A 227 18.45 -3.87 -19.81
CA ALA A 227 17.40 -4.59 -20.51
C ALA A 227 16.81 -5.71 -19.62
N PRO A 228 15.50 -6.02 -19.72
CA PRO A 228 14.90 -7.17 -19.06
C PRO A 228 15.68 -8.45 -19.42
N ASP A 229 16.27 -9.11 -18.42
CA ASP A 229 17.10 -10.33 -18.59
C ASP A 229 18.23 -10.19 -19.64
N GLY A 230 18.68 -8.96 -19.90
CA GLY A 230 19.57 -8.60 -21.00
C GLY A 230 20.81 -7.81 -20.57
N PRO A 231 21.55 -7.23 -21.54
CA PRO A 231 22.74 -6.45 -21.23
C PRO A 231 22.44 -5.12 -20.53
N VAL A 232 23.46 -4.57 -19.87
CA VAL A 232 23.51 -3.14 -19.51
C VAL A 232 23.89 -2.36 -20.76
N LEU A 233 23.06 -1.42 -21.17
CA LEU A 233 23.28 -0.57 -22.34
C LEU A 233 23.83 0.79 -21.92
N VAL A 234 24.93 1.20 -22.54
CA VAL A 234 25.58 2.50 -22.31
C VAL A 234 25.63 3.26 -23.62
N ALA A 235 24.91 4.38 -23.70
CA ALA A 235 24.91 5.23 -24.88
C ALA A 235 25.75 6.49 -24.65
N TYR A 236 26.53 6.84 -25.67
CA TYR A 236 27.37 8.04 -25.69
C TYR A 236 26.83 9.06 -26.70
N PRO A 237 26.86 10.37 -26.42
CA PRO A 237 26.47 11.40 -27.38
C PRO A 237 27.31 11.38 -28.67
N SER A 238 28.48 10.73 -28.65
CA SER A 238 29.34 10.53 -29.82
C SER A 238 28.76 9.60 -30.88
N GLY A 239 27.65 8.88 -30.59
CA GLY A 239 27.11 7.85 -31.48
C GLY A 239 27.66 6.44 -31.19
N SER A 240 28.19 6.22 -29.98
CA SER A 240 28.64 4.90 -29.52
C SER A 240 27.60 4.27 -28.60
N LEU A 241 27.31 2.99 -28.80
CA LEU A 241 26.42 2.19 -27.96
C LEU A 241 27.14 0.91 -27.55
N TRP A 242 27.17 0.64 -26.26
CA TRP A 242 27.85 -0.53 -25.68
C TRP A 242 26.82 -1.40 -24.97
N ALA A 243 26.90 -2.71 -25.16
CA ALA A 243 26.14 -3.69 -24.40
C ALA A 243 27.09 -4.53 -23.56
N LEU A 244 26.91 -4.48 -22.25
CA LEU A 244 27.75 -5.16 -21.27
C LEU A 244 26.99 -6.29 -20.62
N ASP A 245 27.69 -7.36 -20.29
CA ASP A 245 27.16 -8.36 -19.38
C ASP A 245 26.91 -7.73 -17.99
N PRO A 246 25.70 -7.87 -17.40
CA PRO A 246 25.38 -7.22 -16.14
C PRO A 246 26.16 -7.78 -14.94
N THR A 247 26.75 -8.98 -15.07
CA THR A 247 27.49 -9.65 -13.99
C THR A 247 28.99 -9.47 -14.16
N THR A 248 29.52 -9.71 -15.36
CA THR A 248 30.97 -9.67 -15.62
C THR A 248 31.46 -8.31 -16.11
N LEU A 249 30.55 -7.43 -16.55
CA LEU A 249 30.84 -6.18 -17.27
C LEU A 249 31.60 -6.36 -18.59
N GLU A 250 31.74 -7.60 -19.09
CA GLU A 250 32.36 -7.85 -20.38
C GLU A 250 31.49 -7.31 -21.52
N VAL A 251 32.14 -6.77 -22.56
CA VAL A 251 31.44 -6.26 -23.74
C VAL A 251 30.84 -7.43 -24.51
N ARG A 252 29.50 -7.50 -24.57
CA ARG A 252 28.78 -8.46 -25.44
C ARG A 252 28.82 -8.01 -26.89
N TRP A 253 28.54 -6.74 -27.12
CA TRP A 253 28.64 -6.11 -28.44
C TRP A 253 28.77 -4.59 -28.30
N GLN A 254 29.24 -3.95 -29.37
CA GLN A 254 29.35 -2.50 -29.46
C GLN A 254 29.02 -2.00 -30.86
N VAL A 255 28.42 -0.82 -30.93
CA VAL A 255 28.13 -0.08 -32.16
C VAL A 255 28.83 1.27 -32.08
N ASN A 256 29.46 1.68 -33.17
CA ASN A 256 30.09 3.00 -33.28
C ASN A 256 29.70 3.65 -34.61
N LEU A 257 28.86 4.68 -34.52
CA LEU A 257 28.40 5.45 -35.67
C LEU A 257 29.06 6.83 -35.77
N ALA A 258 30.06 7.11 -34.92
CA ALA A 258 30.73 8.41 -34.88
C ALA A 258 31.36 8.76 -36.24
N ALA A 259 31.95 7.77 -36.92
CA ALA A 259 32.55 7.93 -38.25
C ALA A 259 31.51 8.26 -39.34
N GLN A 260 30.24 7.94 -39.12
CA GLN A 260 29.12 8.24 -40.01
C GLN A 260 28.47 9.61 -39.69
N GLY A 261 28.98 10.34 -38.69
CA GLY A 261 28.44 11.63 -38.26
C GLY A 261 27.14 11.53 -37.46
N VAL A 262 26.72 10.32 -37.08
CA VAL A 262 25.53 10.08 -36.28
C VAL A 262 25.84 10.34 -34.81
N ARG A 263 24.99 11.14 -34.15
CA ARG A 263 25.07 11.41 -32.71
C ARG A 263 23.76 11.06 -32.06
N PHE A 264 23.82 10.44 -30.88
CA PHE A 264 22.62 10.19 -30.07
C PHE A 264 22.23 11.45 -29.30
N VAL A 265 20.94 11.76 -29.29
CA VAL A 265 20.38 12.95 -28.62
C VAL A 265 19.47 12.60 -27.43
N GLY A 266 19.29 11.31 -27.17
CA GLY A 266 18.58 10.77 -26.01
C GLY A 266 19.17 9.44 -25.55
N GLY A 267 18.82 9.03 -24.33
CA GLY A 267 19.20 7.72 -23.81
C GLY A 267 18.52 6.56 -24.57
N PRO A 268 19.07 5.34 -24.45
CA PRO A 268 18.48 4.16 -25.10
C PRO A 268 17.13 3.82 -24.45
N ALA A 269 16.25 3.18 -25.22
CA ALA A 269 15.04 2.54 -24.71
C ALA A 269 14.94 1.13 -25.26
N VAL A 270 14.41 0.19 -24.49
CA VAL A 270 14.35 -1.22 -24.82
C VAL A 270 12.91 -1.67 -24.82
N ALA A 271 12.45 -2.24 -25.93
CA ALA A 271 11.17 -2.92 -26.03
C ALA A 271 11.26 -4.01 -27.11
N ASP A 272 10.53 -5.11 -26.91
CA ASP A 272 10.37 -6.18 -27.89
C ASP A 272 11.69 -6.69 -28.51
N GLY A 273 12.72 -6.87 -27.68
CA GLY A 273 14.03 -7.36 -28.11
C GLY A 273 14.85 -6.36 -28.93
N SER A 274 14.47 -5.09 -28.95
CA SER A 274 15.13 -4.01 -29.69
C SER A 274 15.57 -2.86 -28.79
N VAL A 275 16.62 -2.15 -29.19
CA VAL A 275 17.13 -0.93 -28.57
C VAL A 275 16.86 0.26 -29.49
N PHE A 276 16.13 1.25 -29.01
CA PHE A 276 15.75 2.44 -29.74
C PHE A 276 16.59 3.65 -29.32
N LEU A 277 17.14 4.36 -30.30
CA LEU A 277 17.97 5.55 -30.06
C LEU A 277 17.63 6.69 -31.04
N PRO A 278 17.23 7.87 -30.54
CA PRO A 278 17.04 9.04 -31.37
C PRO A 278 18.38 9.69 -31.75
N THR A 279 18.46 10.19 -32.97
CA THR A 279 19.68 10.77 -33.54
C THR A 279 19.54 12.26 -33.85
N ASN A 280 20.68 12.95 -33.95
CA ASN A 280 20.77 14.34 -34.40
C ASN A 280 20.24 14.58 -35.82
N GLY A 281 20.15 13.54 -36.66
CA GLY A 281 19.63 13.60 -38.03
C GLY A 281 18.11 13.48 -38.15
N GLY A 282 17.37 13.47 -37.04
CA GLY A 282 15.92 13.29 -37.04
C GLY A 282 15.48 11.84 -37.32
N LYS A 283 16.39 10.87 -37.18
CA LYS A 283 16.10 9.44 -37.29
C LYS A 283 15.98 8.78 -35.92
N LEU A 284 15.09 7.79 -35.83
CA LEU A 284 15.06 6.79 -34.79
C LEU A 284 15.73 5.51 -35.33
N LEU A 285 16.76 5.04 -34.64
CA LEU A 285 17.43 3.77 -34.96
C LEU A 285 16.91 2.69 -34.02
N ALA A 286 16.73 1.48 -34.55
CA ALA A 286 16.43 0.27 -33.78
C ALA A 286 17.56 -0.75 -33.99
N PHE A 287 18.13 -1.24 -32.89
CA PHE A 287 19.15 -2.28 -32.89
C PHE A 287 18.64 -3.54 -32.20
N ASN A 288 19.01 -4.69 -32.73
CA ASN A 288 18.72 -5.98 -32.13
C ASN A 288 19.44 -6.08 -30.77
N LEU A 289 18.69 -6.29 -29.70
CA LEU A 289 19.22 -6.29 -28.33
C LEU A 289 20.28 -7.39 -28.10
N THR A 290 20.17 -8.52 -28.81
CA THR A 290 21.08 -9.65 -28.65
C THR A 290 22.37 -9.48 -29.44
N THR A 291 22.29 -8.92 -30.65
CA THR A 291 23.41 -8.92 -31.61
C THR A 291 24.04 -7.56 -31.84
N GLY A 292 23.34 -6.46 -31.51
CA GLY A 292 23.78 -5.09 -31.79
C GLY A 292 23.63 -4.67 -33.26
N ASN A 293 23.09 -5.54 -34.13
CA ASN A 293 22.84 -5.21 -35.53
C ASN A 293 21.67 -4.21 -35.65
N GLU A 294 21.73 -3.31 -36.62
CA GLU A 294 20.58 -2.44 -36.94
C GLU A 294 19.45 -3.30 -37.51
N ASP A 295 18.28 -3.28 -36.85
CA ASP A 295 17.06 -3.93 -37.35
C ASP A 295 16.37 -3.03 -38.38
N TRP A 296 16.21 -1.75 -38.05
CA TRP A 296 15.66 -0.74 -38.95
C TRP A 296 15.99 0.69 -38.50
N SER A 297 15.82 1.64 -39.42
CA SER A 297 15.83 3.07 -39.11
C SER A 297 14.66 3.81 -39.77
N ALA A 298 14.07 4.76 -39.05
CA ALA A 298 12.94 5.55 -39.52
C ALA A 298 13.20 7.04 -39.33
N SER A 299 12.74 7.87 -40.29
CA SER A 299 12.75 9.32 -40.13
C SER A 299 11.53 9.73 -39.30
N VAL A 300 11.75 10.39 -38.17
CA VAL A 300 10.71 10.71 -37.17
C VAL A 300 10.53 12.22 -36.97
N GLY A 301 11.25 13.05 -37.72
CA GLY A 301 11.13 14.51 -37.72
C GLY A 301 11.81 15.18 -38.92
N ALA A 302 11.62 16.50 -39.08
CA ALA A 302 12.39 17.31 -40.01
C ALA A 302 13.89 17.34 -39.61
N PRO A 303 14.84 17.62 -40.52
CA PRO A 303 16.26 17.72 -40.16
C PRO A 303 16.48 18.79 -39.08
N GLY A 304 16.71 18.33 -37.84
CA GLY A 304 16.74 19.12 -36.61
C GLY A 304 16.56 18.21 -35.39
N MET A 305 17.10 18.61 -34.22
CA MET A 305 17.10 17.77 -33.02
C MET A 305 15.69 17.33 -32.63
N THR A 306 15.42 16.03 -32.70
CA THR A 306 14.17 15.44 -32.24
C THR A 306 14.45 14.72 -30.93
N PHE A 307 13.92 15.24 -29.82
CA PHE A 307 13.96 14.57 -28.53
C PHE A 307 12.75 13.63 -28.44
N LEU A 308 13.00 12.32 -28.43
CA LEU A 308 11.97 11.34 -28.15
C LEU A 308 12.17 10.82 -26.73
N SER A 309 11.19 11.07 -25.87
CA SER A 309 10.96 10.26 -24.69
C SER A 309 9.95 9.19 -25.10
N PRO A 310 10.30 7.89 -25.12
CA PRO A 310 9.33 6.85 -25.38
C PRO A 310 8.44 6.71 -24.13
N LEU A 311 7.34 7.46 -24.13
CA LEU A 311 6.20 7.14 -23.28
C LEU A 311 5.26 6.26 -24.12
N PRO A 312 4.93 5.04 -23.70
CA PRO A 312 3.82 4.33 -24.32
C PRO A 312 2.51 5.03 -23.95
N PHE A 313 1.65 5.25 -24.93
CA PHE A 313 0.24 5.54 -24.72
C PHE A 313 -0.51 4.28 -24.28
#